data_AF-A0AAW1KQL7-F1
#
_entry.id   AF-A0AAW1KQL7-F1
#
_cell.length_a   1.000
_cell.length_b   1.000
_cell.length_c   1.000
_cell.angle_alpha   90.00
_cell.angle_beta   90.00
_cell.angle_gamma   90.00
#
_symmetry.space_group_name_H-M   'P 1'
#
loop_
_entity.id
_entity.type
_entity.pdbx_description
1 polymer ?
#
loop_
_entity_poly.entity_id
_entity_poly.type
_entity_poly.pdbx_seq_one_letter_code
_entity_poly.pdbx_strand_id
1 'polypeptide(L)'
;MRECGDRIRRERTSPTSPRLVLRRILVLAEGRQYREASAVISKLGAVGLAAVVSEIPLDLLVDGLPHSAQLLETLFNKLISTGQRPNVNAEPILWQLVKLFATCDDPTLKNKVAKLVQALFEFHPDYHRLLCNRKKALEQAIRGKIYINASVR
;
A
#
# COMPACT_ATOMS: atom_id res chain seq x y z
N MET A 1 24.32 -26.54 34.46
CA MET A 1 24.08 -25.12 34.10
C MET A 1 23.85 -24.99 32.58
N ARG A 2 22.63 -25.23 32.08
CA ARG A 2 22.23 -25.00 30.67
C ARG A 2 20.74 -24.68 30.58
N GLU A 3 20.25 -23.68 31.30
CA GLU A 3 18.82 -23.30 31.24
C GLU A 3 18.59 -21.78 31.20
N CYS A 4 19.63 -20.97 30.96
CA CYS A 4 19.50 -19.51 30.93
C CYS A 4 19.29 -18.93 29.51
N GLY A 5 19.64 -19.67 28.45
CA GLY A 5 19.57 -19.16 27.06
C GLY A 5 18.17 -19.17 26.43
N ASP A 6 17.28 -20.03 26.92
CA ASP A 6 15.98 -20.28 26.30
C ASP A 6 14.88 -19.33 26.79
N ARG A 7 15.05 -18.74 27.99
CA ARG A 7 14.12 -17.73 28.53
C ARG A 7 14.24 -16.41 27.77
N ILE A 8 15.48 -15.98 27.50
CA ILE A 8 15.77 -14.70 26.82
C ILE A 8 15.30 -14.70 25.35
N ARG A 9 15.22 -15.87 24.71
CA ARG A 9 14.72 -15.99 23.32
C ARG A 9 13.19 -16.10 23.23
N ARG A 10 12.52 -16.58 24.29
CA ARG A 10 11.05 -16.69 24.36
C ARG A 10 10.37 -15.40 24.86
N GLU A 11 11.11 -14.48 25.47
CA GLU A 11 10.56 -13.26 26.08
C GLU A 11 10.32 -12.10 25.09
N ARG A 12 10.73 -12.21 23.82
CA ARG A 12 10.48 -11.19 22.79
C ARG A 12 9.11 -11.31 22.09
N THR A 13 8.25 -12.21 22.54
CA THR A 13 6.83 -12.26 22.19
C THR A 13 5.98 -11.82 23.37
N SER A 14 6.40 -10.79 24.10
CA SER A 14 5.45 -10.00 24.88
C SER A 14 4.31 -9.59 23.94
N PRO A 15 3.03 -9.84 24.27
CA PRO A 15 1.90 -9.40 23.47
C PRO A 15 1.97 -7.87 23.41
N THR A 16 2.65 -7.35 22.41
CA THR A 16 2.80 -5.91 22.22
C THR A 16 1.40 -5.45 21.88
N SER A 17 0.80 -4.66 22.77
CA SER A 17 -0.59 -4.26 22.58
C SER A 17 -0.77 -3.65 21.19
N PRO A 18 -1.85 -4.01 20.44
CA PRO A 18 -2.07 -3.49 19.10
C PRO A 18 -2.02 -1.96 19.05
N ARG A 19 -2.44 -1.30 20.13
CA ARG A 19 -2.35 0.17 20.30
C ARG A 19 -0.91 0.69 20.31
N LEU A 20 0.01 0.02 21.00
CA LEU A 20 1.43 0.41 21.01
C LEU A 20 2.09 0.17 19.65
N VAL A 21 1.73 -0.93 18.98
CA VAL A 21 2.19 -1.22 17.62
C VAL A 21 1.70 -0.16 16.64
N LEU A 22 0.40 0.15 16.66
CA LEU A 22 -0.22 1.17 15.82
C LEU A 22 0.45 2.53 16.06
N ARG A 23 0.54 2.98 17.32
CA ARG A 23 1.20 4.25 17.65
C ARG A 23 2.63 4.32 17.12
N ARG A 24 3.39 3.22 17.24
CA ARG A 24 4.75 3.15 16.69
C ARG A 24 4.76 3.29 15.17
N ILE A 25 3.86 2.60 14.45
CA ILE A 25 3.75 2.71 12.99
C ILE A 25 3.44 4.15 12.58
N LEU A 26 2.50 4.81 13.26
CA LEU A 26 2.10 6.18 12.97
C LEU A 26 3.23 7.19 13.19
N VAL A 27 3.92 7.13 14.33
CA VAL A 27 5.08 8.01 14.62
C VAL A 27 6.18 7.84 13.57
N LEU A 28 6.48 6.59 13.18
CA LEU A 28 7.45 6.31 12.13
C LEU A 28 6.99 6.84 10.76
N ALA A 29 5.70 6.72 10.42
CA ALA A 29 5.15 7.20 9.17
C ALA A 29 5.17 8.74 9.08
N GLU A 30 4.77 9.43 10.15
CA GLU A 30 4.86 10.90 10.27
C GLU A 30 6.31 11.39 10.13
N GLY A 31 7.26 10.70 10.76
CA GLY A 31 8.69 10.96 10.62
C GLY A 31 9.31 10.54 9.28
N ARG A 32 8.49 10.09 8.31
CA ARG A 32 8.92 9.54 7.00
C ARG A 32 9.87 8.34 7.09
N GLN A 33 9.91 7.66 8.24
CA GLN A 33 10.66 6.44 8.49
C GLN A 33 9.90 5.20 8.00
N TYR A 34 9.44 5.22 6.74
CA TYR A 34 8.57 4.19 6.15
C TYR A 34 9.21 2.79 6.13
N ARG A 35 10.53 2.71 5.98
CA ARG A 35 11.28 1.44 6.05
C ARG A 35 11.16 0.79 7.42
N GLU A 36 11.27 1.60 8.48
CA GLU A 36 11.17 1.10 9.85
C GLU A 36 9.74 0.70 10.19
N ALA A 37 8.76 1.48 9.74
CA ALA A 37 7.34 1.12 9.85
C ALA A 37 7.04 -0.21 9.14
N SER A 38 7.62 -0.43 7.95
CA SER A 38 7.49 -1.68 7.19
C SER A 38 8.04 -2.85 8.00
N ALA A 39 9.22 -2.70 8.62
CA ALA A 39 9.82 -3.73 9.46
C ALA A 39 8.98 -4.07 10.71
N VAL A 40 8.19 -3.12 11.23
CA VAL A 40 7.21 -3.39 12.31
C VAL A 40 6.07 -4.23 11.77
N ILE A 41 5.45 -3.84 10.66
CA ILE A 41 4.33 -4.58 10.04
C ILE A 41 4.74 -6.00 9.63
N SER A 42 5.94 -6.19 9.07
CA SER A 42 6.43 -7.51 8.66
C SER A 42 6.49 -8.52 9.80
N LYS A 43 6.63 -8.07 11.06
CA LYS A 43 6.72 -8.92 12.25
C LYS A 43 5.35 -9.24 12.86
N LEU A 44 4.28 -8.60 12.41
CA LEU A 44 2.94 -8.88 12.91
C LEU A 44 2.43 -10.23 12.39
N GLY A 45 1.80 -10.99 13.29
CA GLY A 45 0.96 -12.13 12.94
C GLY A 45 -0.45 -11.68 12.51
N ALA A 46 -1.27 -12.61 12.01
CA ALA A 46 -2.59 -12.31 11.45
C ALA A 46 -3.50 -11.50 12.39
N VAL A 47 -3.59 -11.90 13.67
CA VAL A 47 -4.43 -11.23 14.68
C VAL A 47 -3.97 -9.79 14.95
N GLY A 48 -2.66 -9.59 15.13
CA GLY A 48 -2.10 -8.27 15.36
C GLY A 48 -2.22 -7.35 14.15
N LEU A 49 -2.07 -7.92 12.94
CA LEU A 49 -2.25 -7.19 11.70
C LEU A 49 -3.69 -6.70 11.53
N ALA A 50 -4.68 -7.57 11.75
CA ALA A 50 -6.10 -7.22 11.65
C ALA A 50 -6.49 -6.11 12.64
N ALA A 51 -5.96 -6.15 13.87
CA ALA A 51 -6.24 -5.15 14.90
C ALA A 51 -5.58 -3.78 14.63
N VAL A 52 -4.52 -3.74 13.81
CA VAL A 52 -3.80 -2.49 13.50
C VAL A 52 -4.30 -1.90 12.19
N VAL A 53 -4.54 -2.71 11.15
CA VAL A 53 -4.84 -2.23 9.79
C VAL A 53 -6.12 -1.41 9.70
N SER A 54 -7.14 -1.70 10.51
CA SER A 54 -8.40 -0.93 10.52
C SER A 54 -8.22 0.51 10.99
N GLU A 55 -7.16 0.76 11.75
CA GLU A 55 -6.88 2.06 12.37
C GLU A 55 -5.77 2.84 11.65
N ILE A 56 -5.15 2.27 10.62
CA ILE A 56 -4.11 2.97 9.86
C ILE A 56 -4.79 3.98 8.91
N PRO A 57 -4.49 5.28 9.01
CA PRO A 57 -4.96 6.27 8.06
C PRO A 57 -4.19 6.10 6.74
N LEU A 58 -4.82 5.48 5.75
CA LEU A 58 -4.19 5.28 4.45
C LEU A 58 -3.86 6.59 3.74
N ASP A 59 -4.65 7.64 3.93
CA ASP A 59 -4.43 8.94 3.28
C ASP A 59 -3.05 9.51 3.63
N LEU A 60 -2.61 9.38 4.88
CA LEU A 60 -1.27 9.76 5.32
C LEU A 60 -0.17 9.00 4.57
N LEU A 61 -0.41 7.72 4.25
CA LEU A 61 0.53 6.91 3.47
C LEU A 61 0.49 7.27 1.99
N VAL A 62 -0.67 7.61 1.44
CA VAL A 62 -0.85 8.07 0.06
C VAL A 62 -0.09 9.37 -0.18
N ASP A 63 -0.19 10.33 0.74
CA ASP A 63 0.54 11.60 0.68
C ASP A 63 2.06 11.41 0.75
N GLY A 64 2.50 10.32 1.40
CA GLY A 64 3.90 9.91 1.47
C GLY A 64 4.47 9.30 0.19
N LEU A 65 3.64 9.00 -0.82
CA LEU A 65 4.11 8.40 -2.05
C LEU A 65 5.02 9.37 -2.83
N PRO A 66 6.12 8.88 -3.44
CA PRO A 66 6.45 7.47 -3.63
C PRO A 66 7.27 6.81 -2.50
N HIS A 67 7.67 7.57 -1.48
CA HIS A 67 8.56 7.08 -0.40
C HIS A 67 7.90 6.03 0.50
N SER A 68 6.58 6.14 0.69
CA SER A 68 5.76 5.17 1.43
C SER A 68 5.48 3.88 0.67
N ALA A 69 5.87 3.75 -0.61
CA ALA A 69 5.48 2.62 -1.45
C ALA A 69 5.89 1.27 -0.85
N GLN A 70 7.09 1.17 -0.27
CA GLN A 70 7.56 -0.05 0.38
C GLN A 70 6.70 -0.44 1.60
N LEU A 71 6.22 0.55 2.36
CA LEU A 71 5.37 0.31 3.52
C LEU A 71 4.00 -0.24 3.09
N LEU A 72 3.38 0.38 2.09
CA LEU A 72 2.13 -0.07 1.50
C LEU A 72 2.26 -1.47 0.87
N GLU A 73 3.34 -1.72 0.13
CA GLU A 73 3.64 -3.03 -0.45
C GLU A 73 3.73 -4.10 0.64
N THR A 74 4.47 -3.81 1.71
CA THR A 74 4.59 -4.71 2.86
C THR A 74 3.24 -5.00 3.51
N LEU A 75 2.42 -3.96 3.70
CA LEU A 75 1.09 -4.08 4.28
C LEU A 75 0.20 -5.01 3.44
N PHE A 76 0.07 -4.75 2.13
CA PHE A 76 -0.77 -5.58 1.25
C PHE A 76 -0.25 -7.02 1.15
N ASN A 77 1.06 -7.22 0.97
CA ASN A 77 1.64 -8.57 0.95
C ASN A 77 1.36 -9.33 2.26
N LYS A 78 1.41 -8.65 3.40
CA LYS A 78 1.07 -9.27 4.68
C LYS A 78 -0.41 -9.61 4.77
N LEU A 79 -1.31 -8.73 4.34
CA LEU A 79 -2.75 -9.01 4.29
C LEU A 79 -3.07 -10.22 3.39
N ILE A 80 -2.47 -10.27 2.20
CA ILE A 80 -2.59 -11.40 1.26
C ILE A 80 -2.09 -12.70 1.93
N SER A 81 -0.86 -12.69 2.46
CA SER A 81 -0.24 -13.87 3.07
C SER A 81 -0.99 -14.41 4.30
N THR A 82 -1.72 -13.56 5.00
CA THR A 82 -2.50 -13.91 6.20
C THR A 82 -3.98 -14.13 5.89
N GLY A 83 -4.38 -14.00 4.63
CA GLY A 83 -5.78 -14.11 4.17
C GLY A 83 -6.71 -13.04 4.74
N GLN A 84 -6.17 -11.96 5.33
CA GLN A 84 -6.97 -10.90 5.92
C GLN A 84 -7.51 -9.98 4.82
N ARG A 85 -8.84 -9.76 4.83
CA ARG A 85 -9.55 -8.91 3.87
C ARG A 85 -10.31 -7.79 4.59
N PRO A 86 -9.62 -6.88 5.28
CA PRO A 86 -10.27 -5.72 5.88
C PRO A 86 -10.88 -4.83 4.77
N ASN A 87 -11.98 -4.14 5.09
CA ASN A 87 -12.59 -3.15 4.18
C ASN A 87 -11.73 -1.88 4.15
N VAL A 88 -10.71 -1.88 3.30
CA VAL A 88 -9.72 -0.82 3.19
C VAL A 88 -9.93 -0.13 1.85
N ASN A 89 -10.18 1.19 1.86
CA ASN A 89 -10.29 1.95 0.63
C ASN A 89 -8.91 2.23 0.03
N ALA A 90 -8.47 1.39 -0.89
CA ALA A 90 -7.18 1.52 -1.56
C ALA A 90 -7.26 2.24 -2.92
N GLU A 91 -8.42 2.75 -3.30
CA GLU A 91 -8.60 3.51 -4.56
C GLU A 91 -7.74 4.80 -4.62
N PRO A 92 -7.58 5.59 -3.54
CA PRO A 92 -6.69 6.75 -3.56
C PRO A 92 -5.23 6.39 -3.86
N ILE A 93 -4.78 5.23 -3.36
CA ILE A 93 -3.44 4.70 -3.67
C ILE A 93 -3.34 4.48 -5.17
N LEU A 94 -4.30 3.77 -5.77
CA LEU A 94 -4.33 3.50 -7.21
C LEU A 94 -4.18 4.77 -8.05
N TRP A 95 -4.98 5.80 -7.75
CA TRP A 95 -4.94 7.06 -8.50
C TRP A 95 -3.64 7.82 -8.33
N GLN A 96 -3.07 7.81 -7.13
CA GLN A 96 -1.77 8.42 -6.88
C GLN A 96 -0.65 7.67 -7.63
N LEU A 97 -0.72 6.34 -7.74
CA LEU A 97 0.20 5.56 -8.55
C LEU A 97 0.07 5.92 -10.04
N VAL A 98 -1.15 6.01 -10.57
CA VAL A 98 -1.39 6.43 -11.97
C VAL A 98 -0.77 7.80 -12.24
N LYS A 99 -0.98 8.77 -11.34
CA LYS A 99 -0.38 10.11 -11.43
C LYS A 99 1.15 10.03 -11.45
N LEU A 100 1.74 9.26 -10.53
CA LEU A 100 3.19 9.07 -10.46
C LEU A 100 3.78 8.44 -11.72
N PHE A 101 3.14 7.41 -12.29
CA PHE A 101 3.59 6.80 -13.54
C PHE A 101 3.50 7.75 -14.74
N ALA A 102 2.54 8.67 -14.72
CA ALA A 102 2.39 9.67 -15.78
C ALA A 102 3.42 10.81 -15.68
N THR A 103 3.90 11.15 -14.48
CA THR A 103 4.79 12.31 -14.26
C THR A 103 6.24 11.96 -13.98
N CYS A 104 6.57 10.72 -13.62
CA CYS A 104 7.90 10.32 -13.22
C CYS A 104 8.61 9.56 -14.35
N ASP A 105 9.82 9.98 -14.70
CA ASP A 105 10.67 9.28 -15.68
C ASP A 105 11.78 8.42 -15.05
N ASP A 106 11.94 8.44 -13.73
CA ASP A 106 12.95 7.65 -13.02
C ASP A 106 12.60 6.13 -13.06
N PRO A 107 13.40 5.31 -13.76
CA PRO A 107 13.14 3.88 -13.89
C PRO A 107 13.25 3.13 -12.56
N THR A 108 14.08 3.60 -11.63
CA THR A 108 14.27 2.95 -10.32
C THR A 108 13.04 3.14 -9.44
N LEU A 109 12.42 4.32 -9.52
CA LEU A 109 11.18 4.63 -8.82
C LEU A 109 10.01 3.86 -9.43
N LYS A 110 9.93 3.80 -10.77
CA LYS A 110 8.94 2.97 -11.48
C LYS A 110 8.97 1.51 -11.01
N ASN A 111 10.17 0.92 -10.85
CA ASN A 111 10.30 -0.46 -10.38
C ASN A 111 9.81 -0.66 -8.94
N LYS A 112 10.08 0.28 -8.03
CA LYS A 112 9.57 0.22 -6.64
C LYS A 112 8.04 0.31 -6.61
N VAL A 113 7.49 1.25 -7.36
CA VAL A 113 6.05 1.51 -7.42
C VAL A 113 5.32 0.37 -8.14
N ALA A 114 5.94 -0.27 -9.13
CA ALA A 114 5.38 -1.41 -9.84
C ALA A 114 5.12 -2.62 -8.93
N LYS A 115 6.00 -2.88 -7.96
CA LYS A 115 5.78 -3.95 -6.96
C LYS A 115 4.56 -3.67 -6.09
N LEU A 116 4.36 -2.42 -5.68
CA LEU A 116 3.14 -2.01 -4.98
C LEU A 116 1.90 -2.20 -5.85
N VAL A 117 1.95 -1.86 -7.15
CA VAL A 117 0.83 -2.11 -8.07
C VAL A 117 0.48 -3.59 -8.15
N GLN A 118 1.48 -4.47 -8.22
CA GLN A 118 1.26 -5.92 -8.25
C GLN A 118 0.55 -6.40 -6.97
N ALA A 119 1.06 -6.03 -5.80
CA ALA A 119 0.43 -6.36 -4.52
C ALA A 119 -1.01 -5.79 -4.43
N LEU A 120 -1.23 -4.59 -4.97
CA LEU A 120 -2.53 -3.94 -4.97
C LEU A 120 -3.54 -4.66 -5.88
N PHE A 121 -3.14 -5.15 -7.06
CA PHE A 121 -4.03 -5.92 -7.94
C PHE A 121 -4.30 -7.33 -7.44
N GLU A 122 -3.34 -7.95 -6.76
CA GLU A 122 -3.58 -9.22 -6.07
C GLU A 122 -4.55 -9.03 -4.89
N PHE A 123 -4.46 -7.88 -4.21
CA PHE A 123 -5.39 -7.55 -3.13
C PHE A 123 -6.78 -7.11 -3.65
N HIS A 124 -6.86 -6.26 -4.68
CA HIS A 124 -8.10 -5.78 -5.31
C HIS A 124 -8.09 -6.04 -6.83
N PRO A 125 -8.53 -7.23 -7.29
CA PRO A 125 -8.48 -7.58 -8.71
C PRO A 125 -9.37 -6.68 -9.59
N ASP A 126 -10.40 -6.07 -9.01
CA ASP A 126 -11.31 -5.17 -9.71
C ASP A 126 -10.65 -3.85 -10.13
N TYR A 127 -9.55 -3.45 -9.49
CA TYR A 127 -8.84 -2.22 -9.84
C TYR A 127 -8.21 -2.28 -11.22
N HIS A 128 -7.78 -3.46 -11.66
CA HIS A 128 -7.31 -3.64 -13.04
C HIS A 128 -8.44 -3.35 -14.04
N ARG A 129 -9.65 -3.88 -13.78
CA ARG A 129 -10.83 -3.64 -14.62
C ARG A 129 -11.24 -2.17 -14.61
N LEU A 130 -11.22 -1.53 -13.43
CA LEU A 130 -11.51 -0.11 -13.26
C LEU A 130 -10.59 0.76 -14.12
N LEU A 131 -9.27 0.51 -14.09
CA LEU A 131 -8.30 1.23 -14.91
C LEU A 131 -8.53 1.02 -16.42
N CYS A 132 -8.74 -0.22 -16.84
CA CYS A 132 -9.03 -0.53 -18.24
C CYS A 132 -10.28 0.21 -18.75
N ASN A 133 -11.35 0.24 -17.95
CA ASN A 133 -12.58 0.93 -18.30
C ASN A 133 -12.38 2.44 -18.37
N ARG A 134 -11.66 3.02 -17.41
CA ARG A 134 -11.34 4.46 -17.37
C ARG A 134 -10.46 4.88 -18.54
N LYS A 135 -9.46 4.07 -18.91
CA LYS A 135 -8.64 4.28 -20.12
C LYS A 135 -9.50 4.28 -21.38
N LYS A 136 -10.36 3.28 -21.57
CA LYS A 136 -11.27 3.22 -22.74
C LYS A 136 -12.21 4.42 -22.81
N ALA A 137 -12.81 4.81 -21.69
CA ALA A 137 -13.69 5.97 -21.61
C ALA A 137 -12.95 7.27 -21.99
N LEU A 138 -11.71 7.44 -21.53
CA LEU A 138 -10.86 8.56 -21.90
C LEU A 138 -10.53 8.55 -23.41
N GLU A 139 -10.14 7.41 -23.97
CA GLU A 139 -9.85 7.26 -25.40
C GLU A 139 -11.07 7.58 -26.27
N GLN A 140 -12.26 7.11 -25.86
CA GLN A 140 -13.51 7.42 -26.54
C GLN A 140 -13.86 8.92 -26.46
N ALA A 141 -13.69 9.54 -25.29
CA ALA A 141 -13.92 10.98 -25.12
C ALA A 141 -12.97 11.82 -25.97
N ILE A 142 -11.69 11.41 -26.08
CA ILE A 142 -10.71 12.07 -26.97
C ILE A 142 -11.15 11.94 -28.43
N ARG A 143 -11.51 10.74 -28.88
CA ARG A 143 -12.00 10.53 -30.26
C ARG A 143 -13.26 11.36 -30.55
N GLY A 144 -14.24 11.33 -29.64
CA GLY A 144 -15.47 12.12 -29.77
C GLY A 144 -15.20 13.61 -29.93
N LYS A 145 -14.30 14.19 -29.11
CA LYS A 145 -13.89 15.60 -29.25
C LYS A 145 -13.21 15.91 -30.58
N ILE A 146 -12.43 14.99 -31.14
CA ILE A 146 -11.79 15.18 -32.46
C ILE A 146 -12.84 15.17 -33.58
N TYR A 147 -13.82 14.26 -33.55
CA TYR A 147 -14.88 14.22 -34.56
C TYR A 147 -15.81 15.44 -34.52
N ILE A 148 -16.09 16.00 -33.35
CA ILE A 148 -16.88 17.24 -33.24
C ILE A 148 -16.12 18.44 -33.85
N ASN A 149 -14.80 18.53 -33.65
CA ASN A 149 -13.98 19.60 -34.24
C ASN A 149 -13.74 19.43 -35.75
N ALA A 150 -13.73 18.20 -36.26
CA ALA A 150 -13.57 17.92 -37.69
C ALA A 150 -14.85 18.14 -38.50
N SER A 151 -16.03 18.07 -37.87
CA SER A 151 -17.32 18.29 -38.53
C SER A 151 -17.78 19.76 -38.54
N VAL A 152 -16.99 20.67 -37.95
CA VAL A 152 -17.26 22.12 -37.86
C VAL A 152 -16.26 22.93 -38.73
N ARG A 153 -15.56 22.27 -39.64
CA ARG A 153 -14.69 22.92 -40.65
C ARG A 153 -15.17 22.63 -42.06
#